data_AF-A0AAJ1Z4M3-F1
#
_entry.id   AF-A0AAJ1Z4M3-F1
#
_cell.length_a   1.000
_cell.length_b   1.000
_cell.length_c   1.000
_cell.angle_alpha   90.00
_cell.angle_beta   90.00
_cell.angle_gamma   90.00
#
_symmetry.space_group_name_H-M   'P 1'
#
loop_
_entity.id
_entity.type
_entity.pdbx_description
1 polymer ?
#
loop_
_entity_poly.entity_id
_entity_poly.type
_entity_poly.pdbx_seq_one_letter_code
_entity_poly.pdbx_strand_id
1 'polypeptide(L)' 'MRLFFQTSHLVAMIAIALSVALLLAIRFRPATWRGVVCEAVIANLGAIAAVVAFEVLTA' A
#
# COMPACT_ATOMS: atom_id res chain seq x y z
N MET A 1 -19.42 17.07 -11.43
CA MET A 1 -18.05 17.57 -11.18
C MET A 1 -17.67 17.24 -9.74
N ARG A 2 -17.00 16.10 -9.51
CA ARG A 2 -16.66 15.59 -8.16
C ARG A 2 -15.55 14.52 -8.19
N LEU A 3 -14.55 14.69 -9.07
CA LEU A 3 -13.44 13.72 -9.20
C LEU A 3 -12.27 13.97 -8.24
N PHE A 4 -12.19 15.13 -7.59
CA PHE A 4 -11.03 15.47 -6.75
C PHE A 4 -10.92 14.63 -5.47
N PHE A 5 -12.05 14.16 -4.91
CA PHE A 5 -12.02 13.21 -3.79
C PHE A 5 -11.60 11.81 -4.23
N GLN A 6 -11.92 11.39 -5.46
CA GLN A 6 -11.53 10.06 -5.90
C GLN A 6 -10.02 9.96 -6.12
N THR A 7 -9.38 11.03 -6.58
CA THR A 7 -7.94 11.04 -6.87
C THR A 7 -7.07 11.07 -5.61
N SER A 8 -7.44 11.82 -4.57
CA SER A 8 -6.63 11.96 -3.34
C SER A 8 -6.57 10.67 -2.52
N HIS A 9 -7.68 9.95 -2.37
CA HIS A 9 -7.69 8.63 -1.72
C HIS A 9 -6.88 7.59 -2.51
N LEU A 10 -6.94 7.65 -3.83
CA LEU A 10 -6.18 6.76 -4.72
C LEU A 10 -4.67 7.06 -4.62
N VAL A 11 -4.29 8.33 -4.59
CA VAL A 11 -2.91 8.78 -4.36
C VAL A 11 -2.43 8.37 -2.97
N ALA A 12 -3.25 8.49 -1.92
CA ALA A 12 -2.91 8.05 -0.57
C ALA A 12 -2.71 6.52 -0.50
N MET A 13 -3.59 5.73 -1.12
CA MET A 13 -3.41 4.28 -1.25
C MET A 13 -2.10 3.92 -1.96
N ILE A 14 -1.80 4.57 -3.09
CA ILE A 14 -0.57 4.33 -3.84
C ILE A 14 0.65 4.72 -3.00
N ALA A 15 0.64 5.87 -2.33
CA ALA A 15 1.75 6.35 -1.52
C ALA A 15 2.03 5.42 -0.33
N ILE A 16 0.99 4.93 0.35
CA ILE A 16 1.13 3.96 1.44
C ILE A 16 1.65 2.62 0.91
N ALA A 17 1.09 2.11 -0.19
CA ALA A 17 1.55 0.87 -0.81
C ALA A 17 3.02 0.94 -1.23
N LEU A 18 3.45 2.05 -1.85
CA LEU A 18 4.84 2.28 -2.25
C LEU A 18 5.77 2.38 -1.03
N SER A 19 5.35 3.11 0.00
CA SER A 19 6.13 3.31 1.22
C SER A 19 6.33 1.98 1.98
N VAL A 20 5.27 1.17 2.11
CA VAL A 20 5.36 -0.14 2.75
C VAL A 20 6.23 -1.10 1.93
N ALA A 21 6.08 -1.12 0.59
CA ALA A 21 6.93 -1.93 -0.29
C ALA A 21 8.41 -1.51 -0.22
N LEU A 22 8.70 -0.21 -0.09
CA LEU A 22 10.06 0.31 0.06
C LEU A 22 10.66 -0.07 1.42
N LEU A 23 9.88 0.02 2.51
CA LEU A 23 10.31 -0.42 3.85
C LEU A 23 10.62 -1.92 3.89
N LEU A 24 9.77 -2.73 3.26
CA LEU A 24 9.96 -4.18 3.09
C LEU A 24 11.22 -4.48 2.26
N ALA A 25 11.40 -3.82 1.11
CA ALA A 25 12.60 -3.97 0.29
C ALA A 25 13.90 -3.59 1.04
N ILE A 26 13.87 -2.52 1.85
CA ILE A 26 15.00 -2.15 2.72
C ILE A 26 15.24 -3.22 3.79
N ARG A 27 14.17 -3.73 4.42
CA ARG A 27 14.23 -4.69 5.53
C ARG A 27 14.69 -6.08 5.12
N PHE A 28 14.24 -6.56 3.95
CA PHE A 28 14.43 -7.94 3.49
C PHE A 28 15.49 -8.08 2.39
N ARG A 29 15.95 -6.97 1.79
CA ARG A 29 17.02 -6.94 0.78
C ARG A 29 16.82 -8.03 -0.29
N PRO A 30 15.64 -8.11 -0.94
CA PRO A 30 15.29 -9.22 -1.80
C PRO A 30 16.32 -9.34 -2.94
N ALA A 31 17.06 -10.44 -2.97
CA ALA A 31 18.08 -10.71 -3.99
C ALA A 31 17.48 -11.27 -5.29
N THR A 32 16.19 -11.60 -5.29
CA THR A 32 15.51 -12.24 -6.42
C THR A 32 14.22 -11.51 -6.77
N TRP A 33 13.86 -11.56 -8.05
CA TRP A 33 12.65 -10.95 -8.58
C TRP A 33 11.37 -11.51 -7.91
N ARG A 34 11.38 -12.80 -7.53
CA ARG A 34 10.27 -13.44 -6.79
C ARG A 34 10.13 -12.86 -5.38
N GLY A 35 11.24 -12.55 -4.72
CA GLY A 35 11.24 -11.88 -3.42
C GLY A 35 10.62 -10.49 -3.50
N VAL A 36 11.02 -9.70 -4.49
CA VAL A 36 10.44 -8.36 -4.74
C VAL A 36 8.92 -8.43 -4.95
N VAL A 37 8.44 -9.39 -5.75
CA VAL A 37 6.99 -9.57 -5.98
C VAL A 37 6.25 -9.95 -4.70
N CYS A 38 6.81 -10.87 -3.89
CA CYS A 38 6.19 -11.30 -2.63
C CYS A 38 6.04 -10.13 -1.64
N GLU A 39 7.12 -9.35 -1.47
CA GLU A 39 7.16 -8.17 -0.62
C GLU A 39 6.14 -7.11 -1.09
N ALA A 40 6.05 -6.89 -2.40
CA ALA A 40 5.09 -5.96 -2.98
C ALA A 40 3.63 -6.39 -2.75
N VAL A 41 3.33 -7.69 -2.84
CA VAL A 41 1.99 -8.23 -2.57
C VAL A 41 1.61 -8.04 -1.10
N ILE A 42 2.50 -8.39 -0.17
CA ILE A 42 2.28 -8.22 1.27
C ILE A 42 2.07 -6.75 1.62
N ALA A 43 2.90 -5.86 1.06
CA ALA A 43 2.77 -4.42 1.25
C ALA A 43 1.41 -3.87 0.81
N ASN A 44 0.97 -4.27 -0.39
CA ASN A 44 -0.32 -3.82 -0.94
C ASN A 44 -1.50 -4.34 -0.13
N LEU A 45 -1.48 -5.61 0.30
CA LEU A 45 -2.50 -6.17 1.17
C LEU A 45 -2.58 -5.42 2.50
N GLY A 46 -1.43 -5.07 3.09
CA GLY A 46 -1.37 -4.26 4.31
C GLY A 46 -1.96 -2.86 4.13
N ALA A 47 -1.65 -2.19 3.01
CA ALA A 47 -2.20 -0.87 2.70
C ALA A 47 -3.73 -0.90 2.55
N ILE A 48 -4.27 -1.90 1.84
CA ILE A 48 -5.72 -2.08 1.68
C ILE A 48 -6.37 -2.37 3.04
N ALA A 49 -5.80 -3.27 3.84
CA ALA A 49 -6.32 -3.61 5.16
C ALA A 49 -6.35 -2.39 6.10
N ALA A 50 -5.32 -1.53 6.06
CA ALA A 50 -5.29 -0.30 6.85
C ALA A 50 -6.39 0.68 6.45
N VAL A 51 -6.65 0.87 5.15
CA VAL A 51 -7.75 1.71 4.65
C VAL A 51 -9.09 1.13 5.08
N VAL A 52 -9.32 -0.17 4.88
CA VAL A 52 -10.56 -0.84 5.28
C VAL A 52 -10.79 -0.73 6.79
N ALA A 53 -9.75 -0.97 7.60
CA ALA A 53 -9.85 -0.85 9.04
C ALA A 53 -10.17 0.58 9.49
N PHE A 54 -9.57 1.58 8.85
CA PHE A 54 -9.85 2.99 9.12
C PHE A 54 -11.29 3.38 8.74
N GLU A 55 -11.75 2.95 7.57
CA GLU A 55 -13.13 3.17 7.11
C GLU A 55 -14.13 2.50 8.07
N VAL A 56 -13.88 1.25 8.48
CA VAL A 56 -14.75 0.54 9.44
C VAL A 56 -14.77 1.21 10.82
N LEU A 57 -13.65 1.79 11.27
CA LEU A 57 -13.58 2.48 12.56
C LEU A 57 -14.24 3.87 12.54
N THR A 58 -14.27 4.52 11.38
CA THR A 58 -14.81 5.88 11.21
C THR A 58 -16.25 5.92 10.68
N ALA A 59 -16.81 4.76 10.29
CA ALA A 59 -18.22 4.55 9.94
C ALA A 59 -19.11 4.37 11.18
#